data_AF-A0A382DXA7-F1
#
_entry.id   AF-A0A382DXA7-F1
#
_cell.length_a   1.000
_cell.length_b   1.000
_cell.length_c   1.000
_cell.angle_alpha   90.00
_cell.angle_beta   90.00
_cell.angle_gamma   90.00
#
_symmetry.space_group_name_H-M   'P 1'
#
loop_
_entity.id
_entity.type
_entity.pdbx_description
1 polymer ?
#
loop_
_entity_poly.entity_id
_entity_poly.type
_entity_poly.pdbx_seq_one_letter_code
_entity_poly.pdbx_strand_id
1 'polypeptide(L)' 'KHHRDIVKRFGRFPHRNEILGRMSTMEELDYLLSDNAFKG' A
#
# COMPACT_ATOMS: atom_id res chain seq x y z
N LYS A 1 -6.67 -13.41 -1.69
CA LYS A 1 -6.81 -12.97 -0.28
C LYS A 1 -5.99 -11.71 -0.03
N HIS A 2 -4.68 -11.73 -0.28
CA HIS A 2 -3.75 -10.59 -0.13
C HIS A 2 -4.28 -9.22 -0.63
N HIS A 3 -4.75 -9.13 -1.88
CA HIS A 3 -5.32 -7.89 -2.44
C HIS A 3 -6.50 -7.33 -1.64
N ARG A 4 -7.41 -8.21 -1.20
CA ARG A 4 -8.57 -7.81 -0.40
C ARG A 4 -8.13 -7.29 0.96
N ASP A 5 -7.11 -7.91 1.55
CA ASP A 5 -6.61 -7.54 2.87
C ASP A 5 -5.88 -6.17 2.82
N ILE A 6 -5.16 -5.87 1.73
CA ILE A 6 -4.55 -4.56 1.48
C ILE A 6 -5.63 -3.47 1.39
N VAL A 7 -6.66 -3.69 0.56
CA VAL A 7 -7.77 -2.72 0.43
C VAL A 7 -8.56 -2.62 1.73
N LYS A 8 -8.73 -3.71 2.49
CA LYS A 8 -9.39 -3.68 3.80
C LYS A 8 -8.57 -2.88 4.82
N ARG A 9 -7.24 -2.98 4.79
CA ARG A 9 -6.34 -2.30 5.73
C ARG A 9 -6.12 -0.83 5.39
N PHE A 10 -5.86 -0.52 4.12
CA PHE A 10 -5.45 0.82 3.69
C PHE A 10 -6.53 1.57 2.89
N GLY A 11 -7.63 0.91 2.51
CA GLY A 11 -8.68 1.47 1.64
C GLY A 11 -8.26 1.64 0.17
N ARG A 12 -6.97 1.46 -0.13
CA ARG A 12 -6.35 1.66 -1.44
C ARG A 12 -5.12 0.76 -1.60
N PHE A 13 -4.44 0.87 -2.73
CA PHE A 13 -3.16 0.19 -2.97
C PHE A 13 -1.99 1.17 -2.76
N PRO A 14 -1.22 1.04 -1.67
CA PRO A 14 -0.16 1.99 -1.34
C PRO A 14 0.92 2.15 -2.42
N HIS A 15 1.25 1.08 -3.15
CA HIS A 15 2.25 1.15 -4.24
C HIS A 15 1.83 2.05 -5.40
N ARG A 16 0.54 2.38 -5.52
CA ARG A 16 0.02 3.31 -6.53
C ARG A 16 -0.03 4.76 -6.06
N ASN A 17 0.38 5.05 -4.82
CA ASN A 17 0.29 6.41 -4.29
C ASN A 17 1.15 7.38 -5.10
N GLU A 18 2.39 7.00 -5.44
CA GLU A 18 3.32 7.84 -6.21
C GLU A 18 2.77 8.20 -7.61
N ILE A 19 2.39 7.20 -8.41
CA ILE A 19 1.87 7.43 -9.77
C ILE A 19 0.53 8.19 -9.79
N LEU A 20 -0.22 8.14 -8.69
CA LEU A 20 -1.49 8.88 -8.54
C LEU A 20 -1.32 10.22 -7.82
N GLY A 21 -0.09 10.64 -7.50
CA GLY A 21 0.20 11.90 -6.82
C GLY A 21 -0.33 11.99 -5.38
N ARG A 22 -0.52 10.84 -4.72
CA ARG A 22 -1.02 10.77 -3.34
C ARG A 22 0.15 10.67 -2.38
N MET A 23 0.05 11.36 -1.24
CA MET A 23 0.98 11.13 -0.14
C MET A 23 0.66 9.81 0.57
N SER A 24 1.70 9.02 0.81
CA SER A 24 1.64 7.83 1.66
C SER A 24 1.69 8.22 3.12
N THR A 25 0.90 7.55 3.94
CA THR A 25 0.98 7.60 5.41
C THR A 25 2.20 6.81 5.90
N MET A 26 2.61 7.02 7.16
CA MET A 26 3.71 6.25 7.75
C MET A 26 3.45 4.74 7.72
N GLU A 27 2.22 4.28 8.04
CA GLU A 27 1.88 2.86 7.99
C GLU A 27 1.95 2.27 6.57
N GLU A 28 1.60 3.07 5.56
CA GLU A 28 1.72 2.68 4.16
C GLU A 28 3.19 2.58 3.74
N LEU A 29 4.05 3.50 4.19
CA LEU A 29 5.48 3.45 3.93
C LEU A 29 6.13 2.23 4.60
N ASP A 30 5.84 1.97 5.87
CA ASP A 30 6.33 0.79 6.58
C ASP A 30 5.88 -0.51 5.90
N TYR A 31 4.62 -0.55 5.43
CA TYR A 31 4.13 -1.68 4.66
C TYR A 31 4.91 -1.86 3.35
N LEU A 32 5.17 -0.78 2.59
CA LEU A 32 5.90 -0.82 1.33
C LEU A 32 7.36 -1.25 1.50
N LEU A 33 7.96 -0.96 2.65
CA LEU A 33 9.32 -1.37 3.02
C LEU A 33 9.40 -2.83 3.52
N SER A 34 8.26 -3.44 3.86
CA SER A 34 8.23 -4.83 4.33
C SER A 34 8.33 -5.86 3.18
N ASP A 35 8.85 -7.05 3.47
CA ASP A 35 8.95 -8.15 2.51
C ASP A 35 7.57 -8.65 2.00
N ASN A 36 6.50 -8.35 2.75
CA ASN A 36 5.13 -8.74 2.42
C ASN A 36 4.39 -7.69 1.57
N ALA A 37 5.08 -6.60 1.20
CA ALA A 37 4.54 -5.55 0.35
C ALA A 37 4.11 -6.10 -1.01
N PHE A 38 2.87 -5.85 -1.40
CA PHE A 38 2.42 -6.10 -2.76
C PHE A 38 2.79 -4.92 -3.66
N LYS A 39 3.63 -5.17 -4.67
CA LYS A 39 4.22 -4.15 -5.56
C LYS A 39 3.56 -4.04 -6.93
N GLY A 40 2.53 -4.85 -7.22
CA GLY A 40 1.92 -4.94 -8.55
C GLY A 40 2.55 -6.06 -9.34
#